data_AF-A0A9X2SX43-F1
#
_entry.id   AF-A0A9X2SX43-F1
#
_cell.length_a   1.000
_cell.length_b   1.000
_cell.length_c   1.000
_cell.angle_alpha   90.00
_cell.angle_beta   90.00
_cell.angle_gamma   90.00
#
_symmetry.space_group_name_H-M   'P 1'
#
loop_
_entity.id
_entity.type
_entity.pdbx_description
1 polymer ?
#
loop_
_entity_poly.entity_id
_entity_poly.type
_entity_poly.pdbx_seq_one_letter_code
_entity_poly.pdbx_strand_id
1 'polypeptide(L)'
;FEAANITLEVPYRLNQKNWHPPTWAYKRFRKRIETIFSQLNDNLMMIRNYAKQSCGLFTRIAGKIAAMTFMQYVNFVNHHPIGRIKYSLI
;
A
#
# COMPACT_ATOMS: atom_id res chain seq x y z
N PHE A 1 -22.86 -13.12 -0.07
CA PHE A 1 -22.64 -11.76 0.47
C PHE A 1 -23.74 -11.32 1.44
N GLU A 2 -24.79 -12.12 1.70
CA GLU A 2 -25.92 -11.75 2.58
C GLU A 2 -25.63 -11.81 4.09
N ALA A 3 -24.50 -12.36 4.54
CA ALA A 3 -24.30 -12.73 5.95
C ALA A 3 -23.25 -11.93 6.72
N ALA A 4 -22.62 -10.92 6.12
CA ALA A 4 -21.59 -10.14 6.80
C ALA A 4 -22.09 -8.70 6.97
N ASN A 5 -22.44 -8.34 8.20
CA ASN A 5 -22.86 -6.99 8.59
C ASN A 5 -21.66 -6.02 8.59
N ILE A 6 -21.01 -5.88 7.42
CA ILE A 6 -19.80 -5.10 7.23
C ILE A 6 -20.17 -3.82 6.51
N THR A 7 -20.06 -2.69 7.19
CA THR A 7 -20.15 -1.36 6.60
C THR A 7 -18.82 -1.02 5.93
N LEU A 8 -18.82 -0.84 4.62
CA LEU A 8 -17.63 -0.47 3.84
C LEU A 8 -17.71 1.00 3.42
N GLU A 9 -16.75 1.81 3.84
CA GLU A 9 -16.53 3.12 3.25
C GLU A 9 -15.78 2.97 1.92
N VAL A 10 -16.34 3.53 0.85
CA VAL A 10 -15.79 3.47 -0.51
C VAL A 10 -15.66 4.87 -1.11
N PRO A 11 -14.63 5.10 -1.97
CA PRO A 11 -14.51 6.36 -2.69
C PRO A 11 -15.71 6.56 -3.62
N TYR A 12 -15.98 7.83 -3.91
CA TYR A 12 -17.09 8.21 -4.79
C TYR A 12 -17.02 7.49 -6.14
N ARG A 13 -18.17 6.98 -6.58
CA ARG A 13 -18.39 6.47 -7.94
C ARG A 13 -19.60 7.18 -8.55
N LEU A 14 -19.56 7.44 -9.85
CA LEU A 14 -20.60 8.18 -10.57
C LEU A 14 -22.03 7.63 -10.33
N ASN A 15 -22.16 6.30 -10.25
CA ASN A 15 -23.45 5.63 -10.08
C ASN A 15 -23.85 5.38 -8.61
N GLN A 16 -23.14 5.98 -7.65
CA GLN A 16 -23.40 5.77 -6.21
C GLN A 16 -24.44 6.79 -5.71
N LYS A 17 -25.71 6.38 -5.68
CA LYS A 17 -26.84 7.25 -5.29
C LYS A 17 -26.81 7.71 -3.83
N ASN A 18 -26.39 6.85 -2.90
CA ASN A 18 -26.37 7.14 -1.46
C ASN A 18 -24.97 7.54 -0.97
N TRP A 19 -24.27 8.37 -1.74
CA TRP A 19 -22.91 8.76 -1.38
C TRP A 19 -22.90 9.79 -0.25
N HIS A 20 -21.99 9.58 0.71
CA HIS A 20 -21.64 10.56 1.72
C HIS A 20 -20.13 10.84 1.66
N PRO A 21 -19.69 12.07 1.96
CA PRO A 21 -18.27 12.36 2.02
C PRO A 21 -17.62 11.55 3.14
N PRO A 22 -16.52 10.82 2.86
CA PRO A 22 -15.81 10.11 3.90
C PRO A 22 -15.08 11.10 4.81
N THR A 23 -14.80 10.66 6.04
CA THR A 23 -14.09 11.47 7.03
C THR A 23 -12.70 11.89 6.54
N TRP A 24 -12.18 13.00 7.06
CA TRP A 24 -10.83 13.46 6.71
C TRP A 24 -9.76 12.42 7.05
N ALA A 25 -9.89 11.75 8.20
CA ALA A 25 -8.98 10.70 8.63
C ALA A 25 -8.96 9.55 7.60
N TYR A 26 -10.13 9.06 7.18
CA TYR A 26 -10.24 8.02 6.15
C TYR A 26 -9.54 8.43 4.85
N LYS A 27 -9.80 9.65 4.36
CA LYS A 27 -9.17 10.17 3.13
C LYS A 27 -7.64 10.17 3.25
N ARG A 28 -7.09 10.57 4.41
CA ARG A 28 -5.65 10.59 4.68
C ARG A 28 -5.05 9.18 4.70
N PHE A 29 -5.69 8.24 5.40
CA PHE A 29 -5.22 6.85 5.46
C PHE A 29 -5.27 6.17 4.10
N ARG A 30 -6.39 6.30 3.36
CA ARG A 30 -6.53 5.74 2.02
C ARG A 30 -5.42 6.23 1.08
N LYS A 31 -5.19 7.54 1.02
CA LYS A 31 -4.12 8.12 0.20
C LYS A 31 -2.74 7.57 0.57
N ARG A 32 -2.46 7.39 1.86
CA ARG A 32 -1.20 6.81 2.34
C ARG A 32 -1.05 5.36 1.89
N ILE A 33 -2.09 4.55 2.05
CA ILE A 33 -2.12 3.15 1.60
C ILE A 33 -1.86 3.07 0.09
N GLU A 34 -2.63 3.83 -0.70
CA GLU A 34 -2.48 3.85 -2.17
C GLU A 34 -1.06 4.24 -2.59
N THR A 35 -0.49 5.27 -1.96
CA THR A 35 0.87 5.74 -2.26
C THR A 35 1.92 4.66 -1.96
N ILE A 36 1.81 3.99 -0.80
CA ILE A 36 2.72 2.89 -0.43
C ILE A 36 2.59 1.74 -1.42
N PHE A 37 1.37 1.34 -1.79
CA PHE A 37 1.15 0.27 -2.77
C PHE A 37 1.72 0.60 -4.15
N SER A 38 1.53 1.83 -4.64
CA SER A 38 2.13 2.28 -5.90
C SER A 38 3.65 2.19 -5.85
N GLN A 39 4.30 2.67 -4.78
CA GLN A 39 5.75 2.61 -4.62
C GLN A 39 6.30 1.19 -4.51
N LEU A 40 5.56 0.30 -3.85
CA LEU A 40 5.93 -1.11 -3.71
C LEU A 40 5.82 -1.82 -5.06
N ASN A 41 4.81 -1.49 -5.85
CA ASN A 41 4.66 -2.05 -7.17
C ASN A 41 5.72 -1.54 -8.14
N ASP A 42 6.03 -0.24 -8.13
CA ASP A 42 6.98 0.35 -9.07
C ASP A 42 8.43 -0.09 -8.78
N ASN A 43 8.87 -0.04 -7.52
CA ASN A 43 10.27 -0.34 -7.18
C ASN A 43 10.54 -1.83 -6.97
N LEU A 44 9.58 -2.56 -6.39
CA LEU A 44 9.78 -3.97 -5.99
C LEU A 44 8.90 -4.95 -6.80
N MET A 45 8.20 -4.45 -7.82
CA MET A 45 7.35 -5.24 -8.73
C MET A 45 6.41 -6.15 -7.97
N MET A 46 5.68 -5.63 -6.97
CA MET A 46 4.83 -6.41 -6.06
C MET A 46 3.98 -7.47 -6.79
N ILE A 47 3.30 -7.06 -7.86
CA ILE A 47 2.37 -7.91 -8.62
C ILE A 47 3.08 -9.11 -9.27
N ARG A 48 4.37 -9.00 -9.60
CA ARG A 48 5.16 -10.11 -10.17
C ARG A 48 5.52 -11.10 -9.06
N ASN A 49 4.72 -12.16 -8.99
CA ASN A 49 4.86 -13.29 -8.09
C ASN A 49 4.85 -14.59 -8.92
N TYR A 50 5.95 -15.35 -8.86
CA TYR A 50 6.09 -16.64 -9.54
C TYR A 50 6.15 -17.81 -8.55
N ALA A 51 5.68 -17.62 -7.31
CA ALA A 51 5.68 -18.68 -6.30
C ALA A 51 4.63 -19.74 -6.66
N LYS A 52 5.05 -21.01 -6.70
CA LYS A 52 4.16 -22.16 -6.94
C LYS A 52 3.46 -22.66 -5.67
N GLN A 53 3.94 -22.24 -4.50
CA GLN A 53 3.46 -22.66 -3.19
C GLN A 53 3.10 -21.43 -2.34
N SER A 54 2.11 -21.57 -1.46
CA SER A 54 1.65 -20.52 -0.56
C SER A 54 2.76 -20.01 0.37
N CYS A 55 3.57 -20.89 0.94
CA CYS A 55 4.71 -20.50 1.78
C CYS A 55 5.69 -19.57 1.01
N GLY A 56 6.03 -19.92 -0.23
CA GLY A 56 6.90 -19.09 -1.08
C GLY A 56 6.29 -17.73 -1.43
N LEU A 57 4.96 -17.65 -1.55
CA LEU A 57 4.24 -16.39 -1.72
C LEU A 57 4.41 -15.49 -0.50
N PHE A 58 4.16 -16.02 0.71
CA PHE A 58 4.30 -15.27 1.96
C PHE A 58 5.73 -14.76 2.15
N THR A 59 6.73 -15.63 1.99
CA THR A 59 8.15 -15.24 2.13
C THR A 59 8.53 -14.14 1.14
N ARG A 60 8.06 -14.21 -0.11
CA ARG A 60 8.35 -13.19 -1.13
C ARG A 60 7.68 -11.86 -0.82
N ILE A 61 6.42 -11.87 -0.38
CA ILE A 61 5.70 -10.64 0.01
C ILE A 61 6.38 -10.02 1.24
N ALA A 62 6.69 -10.81 2.26
CA ALA A 62 7.40 -10.36 3.45
C ALA A 62 8.76 -9.75 3.10
N GLY A 63 9.51 -10.37 2.20
CA GLY A 63 10.79 -9.84 1.70
C GLY A 63 10.64 -8.48 1.00
N LYS A 64 9.62 -8.29 0.16
CA LYS A 64 9.34 -7.00 -0.48
C LYS A 64 8.97 -5.91 0.55
N ILE A 65 8.15 -6.24 1.54
CA ILE A 65 7.77 -5.29 2.61
C ILE A 65 9.00 -4.93 3.46
N ALA A 66 9.84 -5.92 3.81
CA ALA A 66 11.08 -5.70 4.54
C ALA A 66 12.05 -4.80 3.77
N ALA A 67 12.28 -5.06 2.48
CA ALA A 67 13.13 -4.22 1.63
C ALA A 67 12.61 -2.76 1.56
N MET A 68 11.30 -2.57 1.45
CA MET A 68 10.69 -1.25 1.48
C MET A 68 10.91 -0.54 2.81
N THR A 69 10.81 -1.26 3.92
CA THR A 69 11.01 -0.72 5.27
C THR A 69 12.47 -0.32 5.47
N PHE A 70 13.40 -1.13 4.96
CA PHE A 70 14.83 -0.82 4.99
C PHE A 70 15.15 0.46 4.19
N MET A 71 14.61 0.63 2.98
CA MET A 71 14.79 1.86 2.21
C MET A 71 14.22 3.09 2.94
N GLN A 72 13.03 2.97 3.52
CA GLN A 72 12.46 4.04 4.36
C GLN A 72 13.36 4.40 5.54
N TYR A 73 14.01 3.40 6.16
CA TYR A 73 14.95 3.61 7.24
C TYR A 73 16.24 4.32 6.79
N VAL A 74 16.82 3.91 5.66
CA VAL A 74 17.98 4.61 5.06
C VAL A 74 17.66 6.08 4.79
N ASN A 75 16.50 6.36 4.19
CA ASN A 75 16.04 7.73 4.00
C ASN A 75 15.91 8.52 5.30
N PHE A 76 15.42 7.89 6.37
CA PHE A 76 15.31 8.52 7.68
C PHE A 76 16.68 8.89 8.26
N VAL A 77 17.66 7.99 8.16
CA VAL A 77 19.05 8.23 8.60
C VAL A 77 19.70 9.36 7.79
N ASN A 78 19.41 9.43 6.49
CA ASN A 78 19.94 10.48 5.60
C ASN A 78 19.17 11.81 5.66
N HIS A 79 18.24 11.96 6.62
CA HIS A 79 17.36 13.14 6.74
C HIS A 79 16.53 13.46 5.48
N HIS A 80 16.26 12.45 4.66
CA HIS A 80 15.40 12.57 3.49
C HIS A 80 13.93 12.23 3.82
N PRO A 81 12.97 12.71 3.00
CA PRO A 81 11.57 12.36 3.19
C PRO A 81 11.35 10.84 3.08
N ILE A 82 10.86 10.23 4.15
CA ILE A 82 10.62 8.77 4.27
C ILE A 82 9.83 8.22 3.07
N GLY A 83 8.85 8.99 2.59
CA GLY A 83 7.99 8.60 1.47
C GLY A 83 8.65 8.61 0.09
N ARG A 84 9.94 8.95 -0.07
CA ARG A 84 10.63 9.00 -1.38
C ARG A 84 11.57 7.82 -1.55
N ILE A 85 11.00 6.63 -1.75
CA ILE A 85 11.76 5.37 -1.81
C ILE A 85 12.59 5.24 -3.10
N LYS A 86 12.16 5.87 -4.20
CA LYS A 86 12.81 5.78 -5.53
C LYS A 86 14.27 6.25 -5.53
N TYR A 87 14.62 7.21 -4.67
CA TYR A 87 15.95 7.82 -4.60
C TYR A 87 16.69 7.45 -3.31
N SER A 88 16.25 6.42 -2.59
CA SER A 88 16.74 6.13 -1.25
C SER A 88 18.19 5.62 -1.19
N LEU A 89 18.73 5.17 -2.32
CA LEU A 89 20.03 4.50 -2.42
C LEU A 89 21.02 5.24 -3.35
N ILE A 90 20.65 6.44 -3.81
CA ILE A 90 21.49 7.33 -4.61
C ILE A 90 21.84 8.53 -3.73
#